data_AF-A0A819MVS9-F1
#
_entry.id   AF-A0A819MVS9-F1
#
_cell.length_a   1.000
_cell.length_b   1.000
_cell.length_c   1.000
_cell.angle_alpha   90.00
_cell.angle_beta   90.00
_cell.angle_gamma   90.00
#
_symmetry.space_group_name_H-M   'P 1'
#
loop_
_entity.id
_entity.type
_entity.pdbx_description
1 polymer ?
#
loop_
_entity_poly.entity_id
_entity_poly.type
_entity_poly.pdbx_seq_one_letter_code
_entity_poly.pdbx_strand_id
1 'polypeptide(L)'
;MISCCSTCQAIHGCFAFTYSPSSQQCWPKTSISSGKSSTGDAITGYNPNICGGFIRKDNWDISGNDLLASPVRQPDYASCCLQCQATYGCIAFTYSPSSQRCSLKTSIDSGGHSTSDTITGYSRK
;
A
#
# COMPACT_ATOMS: atom_id res chain seq x y z
N MET A 1 4.59 17.48 20.95
CA MET A 1 4.54 16.01 21.15
C MET A 1 4.50 15.37 19.76
N ILE A 2 5.58 14.70 19.33
CA ILE A 2 5.69 14.09 18.00
C ILE A 2 5.05 12.69 18.07
N SER A 3 4.11 12.39 17.18
CA SER A 3 3.47 11.06 17.13
C SER A 3 4.38 10.03 16.43
N CYS A 4 4.25 8.74 16.75
CA CYS A 4 5.02 7.67 16.08
C CYS A 4 4.83 7.66 14.56
N CYS A 5 3.64 8.06 14.08
CA CYS A 5 3.38 8.30 12.65
C CYS A 5 4.27 9.41 12.07
N SER A 6 4.41 10.54 12.77
CA SER A 6 5.25 11.67 12.34
C SER A 6 6.73 11.27 12.31
N THR A 7 7.18 10.49 13.28
CA THR A 7 8.54 9.92 13.30
C THR A 7 8.77 9.04 12.07
N CYS A 8 7.81 8.16 11.73
CA CYS A 8 7.92 7.34 10.53
C CYS A 8 7.97 8.17 9.25
N GLN A 9 7.16 9.23 9.13
CA GLN A 9 7.20 10.13 7.97
C GLN A 9 8.57 10.80 7.76
N ALA A 10 9.27 11.15 8.85
CA ALA A 10 10.58 11.79 8.80
C ALA A 10 11.73 10.81 8.48
N ILE A 11 11.54 9.51 8.68
CA ILE A 11 12.57 8.50 8.41
C ILE A 11 12.47 8.05 6.96
N HIS A 12 13.54 8.33 6.20
CA HIS A 12 13.69 7.81 4.85
C HIS A 12 13.61 6.28 4.85
N GLY A 13 12.72 5.73 4.03
CA GLY A 13 12.50 4.29 3.95
C GLY A 13 11.72 3.71 5.13
N CYS A 14 10.96 4.51 5.89
CA CYS A 14 9.94 3.97 6.80
C CYS A 14 8.65 3.67 6.04
N PHE A 15 8.21 2.41 6.10
CA PHE A 15 7.02 1.90 5.43
C PHE A 15 5.85 1.82 6.41
N ALA A 16 6.13 1.42 7.64
CA ALA A 16 5.13 1.28 8.68
C ALA A 16 5.73 1.61 10.05
N PHE A 17 4.88 1.68 11.06
CA PHE A 17 5.29 1.82 12.43
C PHE A 17 4.43 0.96 13.34
N THR A 18 4.99 0.61 14.48
CA THR A 18 4.25 0.08 15.63
C THR A 18 4.44 1.02 16.80
N TYR A 19 3.39 1.27 17.56
CA TYR A 19 3.42 2.07 18.78
C TYR A 19 2.74 1.30 19.92
N SER A 20 3.33 1.31 21.11
CA SER A 20 2.74 0.71 22.31
C SER A 20 2.41 1.84 23.30
N PRO A 21 1.12 2.13 23.56
CA PRO A 21 0.72 3.17 24.51
C PRO A 21 1.22 2.93 25.94
N SER A 22 1.25 1.68 26.40
CA SER A 22 1.67 1.34 27.77
C SER A 22 3.17 1.57 28.00
N SER A 23 4.00 1.26 27.01
CA SER A 23 5.46 1.42 27.10
C SER A 23 5.98 2.72 26.49
N GLN A 24 5.12 3.46 25.78
CA GLN A 24 5.47 4.65 24.98
C GLN A 24 6.55 4.38 23.91
N GLN A 25 6.74 3.12 23.51
CA GLN A 25 7.74 2.74 22.52
C GLN A 25 7.20 2.88 21.09
N CYS A 26 8.05 3.37 20.19
CA CYS A 26 7.78 3.52 18.76
C CYS A 26 8.81 2.71 17.96
N TRP A 27 8.33 1.83 17.09
CA TRP A 27 9.14 0.98 16.23
C TRP A 27 8.83 1.27 14.76
N PRO A 28 9.55 2.22 14.13
CA PRO A 28 9.56 2.39 12.69
C PRO A 28 10.01 1.10 11.99
N LYS A 29 9.43 0.80 10.82
CA LYS A 29 9.67 -0.43 10.07
C LYS A 29 10.01 -0.09 8.63
N THR A 30 11.09 -0.68 8.15
CA THR A 30 11.59 -0.54 6.76
C THR A 30 10.94 -1.52 5.79
N SER A 31 10.14 -2.46 6.29
CA SER A 31 9.43 -3.45 5.48
C SER A 31 8.15 -3.88 6.16
N ILE A 32 7.19 -4.33 5.36
CA ILE A 32 5.91 -4.86 5.85
C ILE A 32 5.89 -6.35 5.56
N SER A 33 6.35 -7.13 6.54
CA SER A 33 6.24 -8.58 6.51
C SER A 33 5.00 -9.03 7.26
N SER A 34 4.39 -10.14 6.83
CA SER A 34 3.25 -10.80 7.49
C SER A 34 3.53 -11.30 8.90
N GLY A 35 4.77 -11.16 9.41
CA GLY A 35 5.15 -11.48 10.78
C GLY A 35 4.47 -10.54 11.77
N LYS A 36 3.33 -10.97 12.32
CA LYS A 36 2.66 -10.27 13.42
C LYS A 36 3.33 -10.67 14.73
N SER A 37 4.10 -9.77 15.33
CA SER A 37 4.36 -9.81 16.78
C SER A 37 3.34 -8.91 17.45
N SER A 38 2.35 -9.50 18.14
CA SER A 38 1.44 -8.74 18.98
C SER A 38 2.05 -8.56 20.36
N THR A 39 2.53 -7.36 20.69
CA THR A 39 2.45 -6.90 22.08
C THR A 39 0.99 -6.47 22.32
N GLY A 40 0.40 -6.81 23.46
CA GLY A 40 -1.07 -6.76 23.66
C GLY A 40 -1.74 -5.39 23.43
N ASP A 41 -0.97 -4.30 23.39
CA ASP A 41 -1.44 -2.93 23.14
C ASP A 41 -0.83 -2.29 21.88
N ALA A 42 -0.14 -3.07 21.03
CA ALA A 42 0.49 -2.55 19.82
C ALA A 42 -0.53 -1.98 18.83
N ILE A 43 -0.33 -0.73 18.45
CA ILE A 43 -1.00 -0.05 17.35
C ILE A 43 -0.06 -0.05 16.16
N THR A 44 -0.51 -0.57 15.02
CA THR A 44 0.27 -0.55 13.76
C THR A 44 -0.35 0.42 12.77
N GLY A 45 0.48 1.09 11.98
CA GLY A 45 0.05 2.00 10.94
C GLY A 45 1.08 2.11 9.82
N TYR A 46 0.64 2.58 8.66
CA TYR A 46 1.49 2.82 7.49
C TYR A 46 2.04 4.24 7.51
N ASN A 47 3.20 4.44 6.88
CA ASN A 47 3.62 5.79 6.50
C ASN A 47 2.57 6.37 5.53
N PRO A 48 1.97 7.54 5.78
CA PRO A 48 0.98 8.10 4.87
C PRO A 48 1.53 8.40 3.47
N ASN A 49 2.85 8.63 3.36
CA ASN A 49 3.52 8.87 2.08
C ASN A 49 3.99 7.59 1.39
N ILE A 50 3.64 6.41 1.92
CA ILE A 50 4.08 5.12 1.39
C ILE A 50 3.70 4.93 -0.08
N CYS A 51 2.61 5.55 -0.54
CA CYS A 51 2.17 5.54 -1.92
C CYS A 51 2.43 6.84 -2.67
N GLY A 52 3.31 7.72 -2.17
CA GLY A 52 3.56 9.04 -2.75
C GLY A 52 4.04 9.02 -4.21
N GLY A 53 4.57 7.88 -4.69
CA GLY A 53 4.93 7.68 -6.11
C GLY A 53 3.74 7.35 -7.04
N PHE A 54 2.54 7.15 -6.49
CA PHE A 54 1.32 6.81 -7.22
C PHE A 54 0.22 7.85 -7.00
N ILE A 55 -0.45 8.21 -8.08
CA ILE A 55 -1.69 8.98 -8.04
C ILE A 55 -2.82 8.01 -7.71
N ARG A 56 -3.55 8.28 -6.62
CA ARG A 56 -4.74 7.51 -6.24
C ARG A 56 -5.95 7.98 -7.05
N LYS A 57 -6.74 7.02 -7.54
CA LYS A 57 -8.04 7.25 -8.15
C LYS A 57 -9.02 6.17 -7.69
N ASP A 58 -10.04 6.59 -6.96
CA ASP A 58 -11.12 5.72 -6.51
C ASP A 58 -12.12 5.43 -7.63
N ASN A 59 -12.84 4.31 -7.52
CA ASN A 59 -13.91 3.88 -8.40
C ASN A 59 -13.48 3.73 -9.86
N TRP A 60 -12.23 3.32 -10.08
CA TRP A 60 -11.66 3.19 -11.43
C TRP A 60 -10.71 2.01 -11.49
N ASP A 61 -10.92 1.12 -12.45
CA ASP A 61 -10.06 -0.02 -12.74
C ASP A 61 -9.41 0.18 -14.11
N ILE A 62 -8.10 -0.03 -14.18
CA ILE A 62 -7.39 -0.08 -15.46
C ILE A 62 -7.57 -1.50 -15.99
N SER A 63 -8.41 -1.72 -16.98
CA SER A 63 -8.58 -3.08 -17.50
C SER A 63 -7.38 -3.49 -18.36
N GLY A 64 -6.86 -4.71 -18.16
CA GLY A 64 -5.74 -5.26 -18.93
C GLY A 64 -4.35 -4.95 -18.35
N ASN A 65 -3.32 -5.55 -18.97
CA ASN A 65 -1.90 -5.37 -18.63
C ASN A 65 -1.49 -5.85 -17.24
N ASP A 66 -2.18 -6.86 -16.73
CA ASP A 66 -1.84 -7.50 -15.47
C ASP A 66 -0.52 -8.28 -15.60
N LEU A 67 0.32 -8.17 -14.57
CA LEU A 67 1.52 -9.01 -14.44
C LEU A 67 1.12 -10.49 -14.29
N LEU A 68 1.94 -11.43 -14.78
CA LEU A 68 1.65 -12.87 -14.76
C LEU A 68 1.33 -13.44 -13.36
N ALA A 69 1.71 -12.75 -12.29
CA ALA A 69 1.42 -13.13 -10.90
C ALA A 69 0.20 -12.41 -10.29
N SER A 70 -0.58 -11.66 -11.09
CA SER A 70 -1.70 -10.82 -10.68
C SER A 70 -3.06 -11.45 -11.03
N PRO A 71 -4.13 -11.26 -10.24
CA PRO A 71 -4.17 -10.51 -8.98
C PRO A 71 -3.62 -11.31 -7.79
N VAL A 72 -2.87 -10.64 -6.92
CA VAL A 72 -2.46 -11.18 -5.61
C VAL A 72 -3.42 -10.77 -4.51
N ARG A 73 -3.46 -11.52 -3.40
CA ARG A 73 -4.24 -11.11 -2.21
C ARG A 73 -3.44 -10.13 -1.37
N GLN A 74 -4.03 -9.00 -1.03
CA GLN A 74 -3.45 -8.00 -0.13
C GLN A 74 -4.52 -7.51 0.85
N PRO A 75 -4.18 -7.26 2.12
CA PRO A 75 -5.18 -6.91 3.14
C PRO A 75 -5.74 -5.49 2.96
N ASP A 76 -5.00 -4.60 2.30
CA ASP A 76 -5.38 -3.20 2.11
C ASP A 76 -4.67 -2.56 0.91
N TYR A 77 -5.12 -1.34 0.56
CA TYR A 77 -4.59 -0.54 -0.52
C TYR A 77 -3.08 -0.26 -0.37
N ALA A 78 -2.61 0.01 0.85
CA ALA A 78 -1.20 0.32 1.11
C ALA A 78 -0.32 -0.90 0.84
N SER A 79 -0.76 -2.09 1.25
CA SER A 79 -0.08 -3.35 0.98
C SER A 79 -0.05 -3.67 -0.52
N CYS A 80 -1.13 -3.36 -1.25
CA CYS A 80 -1.16 -3.50 -2.70
C CYS A 80 -0.18 -2.55 -3.41
N CYS A 81 -0.15 -1.30 -2.99
CA CYS A 81 0.79 -0.29 -3.44
C CYS A 81 2.25 -0.71 -3.22
N LEU A 82 2.58 -1.22 -2.03
CA LEU A 82 3.90 -1.74 -1.72
C LEU A 82 4.28 -2.93 -2.58
N GLN A 83 3.34 -3.84 -2.80
CA GLN A 83 3.57 -4.97 -3.68
C GLN A 83 3.91 -4.49 -5.09
N CYS A 84 3.26 -3.44 -5.58
CA CYS A 84 3.62 -2.83 -6.87
C CYS A 84 5.03 -2.23 -6.84
N GLN A 85 5.41 -1.45 -5.81
CA GLN A 85 6.77 -0.89 -5.69
C GLN A 85 7.86 -1.96 -5.65
N ALA A 86 7.58 -3.09 -4.99
CA ALA A 86 8.49 -4.22 -4.91
C ALA A 86 8.54 -5.07 -6.18
N THR A 87 7.57 -4.94 -7.08
CA THR A 87 7.46 -5.77 -8.28
C THR A 87 8.02 -5.04 -9.49
N TYR A 88 9.13 -5.56 -10.03
CA TYR A 88 9.76 -5.00 -11.21
C TYR A 88 8.76 -4.89 -12.38
N GLY A 89 8.73 -3.73 -13.01
CA GLY A 89 7.83 -3.44 -14.13
C GLY A 89 6.40 -3.05 -13.73
N CYS A 90 6.04 -3.09 -12.45
CA CYS A 90 4.75 -2.57 -12.01
C CYS A 90 4.75 -1.04 -12.00
N ILE A 91 3.85 -0.41 -12.76
CA ILE A 91 3.70 1.05 -12.82
C ILE A 91 2.30 1.53 -12.40
N ALA A 92 1.38 0.59 -12.20
CA ALA A 92 0.06 0.83 -11.68
C ALA A 92 -0.48 -0.42 -10.98
N PHE A 93 -1.52 -0.25 -10.18
CA PHE A 93 -2.23 -1.34 -9.54
C PHE A 93 -3.68 -0.95 -9.29
N THR A 94 -4.57 -1.94 -9.23
CA THR A 94 -5.97 -1.76 -8.84
C THR A 94 -6.28 -2.65 -7.65
N TYR A 95 -6.71 -2.05 -6.55
CA TYR A 95 -7.09 -2.75 -5.33
C TYR A 95 -8.61 -2.81 -5.17
N SER A 96 -9.17 -4.00 -4.92
CA SER A 96 -10.58 -4.20 -4.61
C SER A 96 -10.77 -4.52 -3.13
N PRO A 97 -11.26 -3.57 -2.29
CA PRO A 97 -11.44 -3.79 -0.87
C PRO A 97 -12.34 -4.98 -0.52
N SER A 98 -13.46 -5.18 -1.22
CA SER A 98 -14.41 -6.28 -0.90
C SER A 98 -13.81 -7.67 -1.09
N SER A 99 -12.89 -7.83 -2.04
CA SER A 99 -12.31 -9.12 -2.42
C SER A 99 -10.84 -9.26 -2.02
N GLN A 100 -10.23 -8.21 -1.46
CA GLN A 100 -8.80 -8.14 -1.11
C GLN A 100 -7.88 -8.45 -2.29
N ARG A 101 -8.35 -8.18 -3.52
CA ARG A 101 -7.58 -8.44 -4.74
C ARG A 101 -6.75 -7.21 -5.10
N CYS A 102 -5.49 -7.45 -5.39
CA CYS A 102 -4.52 -6.47 -5.83
C CYS A 102 -4.03 -6.84 -7.22
N SER A 103 -4.52 -6.13 -8.21
CA SER A 103 -4.20 -6.36 -9.61
C SER A 103 -3.02 -5.46 -10.04
N LEU A 104 -1.80 -6.01 -10.09
CA LEU A 104 -0.56 -5.31 -10.44
C LEU A 104 -0.40 -5.19 -11.96
N LYS A 105 0.01 -4.02 -12.47
CA LYS A 105 -0.06 -3.68 -13.89
C LYS A 105 1.21 -3.08 -14.45
N THR A 106 1.51 -3.42 -15.71
CA THR A 106 2.71 -2.95 -16.43
C THR A 106 2.50 -1.70 -17.27
N SER A 107 1.25 -1.31 -17.55
CA SER A 107 0.93 -0.09 -18.28
C SER A 107 -0.33 0.60 -17.73
N ILE A 108 -0.53 1.85 -18.14
CA ILE A 108 -1.72 2.64 -17.85
C ILE A 108 -2.34 2.97 -19.21
N ASP A 109 -3.18 2.08 -19.71
CA ASP A 109 -3.86 2.31 -20.97
C ASP A 109 -5.11 3.16 -20.73
N SER A 110 -5.56 3.88 -21.76
CA SER A 110 -6.75 4.73 -21.71
C SER A 110 -8.08 3.97 -21.54
N GLY A 111 -8.05 2.64 -21.52
CA GLY A 111 -9.21 1.75 -21.44
C GLY A 111 -9.72 1.45 -20.02
N GLY A 112 -9.44 2.30 -19.03
CA GLY A 112 -9.93 2.07 -17.67
C GLY A 112 -11.43 2.33 -17.53
N HIS A 113 -12.14 1.46 -16.81
CA HIS A 113 -13.57 1.55 -16.58
C HIS A 113 -13.91 2.01 -15.17
N SER A 114 -15.02 2.74 -15.04
CA SER A 114 -15.58 3.10 -13.73
C SER A 114 -16.10 1.84 -13.03
N THR A 115 -15.84 1.75 -11.73
CA THR A 115 -16.28 0.63 -10.88
C THR A 115 -16.86 1.18 -9.57
N SER A 116 -17.46 0.33 -8.73
CA SER A 116 -18.00 0.74 -7.43
C SER A 116 -17.13 0.36 -6.22
N ASP A 117 -16.07 -0.44 -6.42
CA ASP A 117 -15.27 -1.01 -5.33
C ASP A 117 -13.81 -1.22 -5.74
N THR A 118 -13.23 -0.29 -6.50
CA THR A 118 -11.80 -0.35 -6.78
C THR A 118 -11.09 0.96 -6.48
N ILE A 119 -9.83 0.85 -6.09
CA ILE A 119 -8.95 1.96 -5.83
C ILE A 119 -7.68 1.71 -6.66
N THR A 120 -7.44 2.55 -7.65
CA THR A 120 -6.25 2.44 -8.50
C THR A 120 -5.17 3.40 -8.03
N GLY A 121 -3.93 2.92 -7.96
CA GLY A 121 -2.73 3.76 -7.87
C GLY A 121 -1.94 3.65 -9.17
N TYR A 122 -1.52 4.77 -9.75
CA TYR A 122 -0.78 4.78 -11.01
C TYR A 122 0.27 5.90 -11.06
N SER A 123 1.41 5.64 -11.69
CA SER A 123 2.48 6.64 -11.84
C SER A 123 2.46 7.22 -13.26
N ARG A 124 2.40 8.55 -13.40
CA ARG A 124 2.61 9.18 -14.72
C ARG A 124 4.11 9.16 -14.99
N LYS A 125 4.56 8.33 -15.92
CA LYS A 125 5.89 8.48 -16.50
C LYS A 125 5.99 9.80 -17.27
#